data_AF-A0A379WXJ8-F1
#
_entry.id   AF-A0A379WXJ8-F1
#
_cell.length_a   1.000
_cell.length_b   1.000
_cell.length_c   1.000
_cell.angle_alpha   90.00
_cell.angle_beta   90.00
_cell.angle_gamma   90.00
#
_symmetry.space_group_name_H-M   'P 1'
#
loop_
_entity.id
_entity.type
_entity.pdbx_description
1 polymer ?
#
loop_
_entity_poly.entity_id
_entity_poly.type
_entity_poly.pdbx_seq_one_letter_code
_entity_poly.pdbx_strand_id
1 'polypeptide(L)' 'MGSTSQLIKAAKTLPHRQLIVATDRGIFYKMQQAVPEKELLEAPRLARGDLP' A
#
# COMPACT_ATOMS: atom_id res chain seq x y z
N MET A 1 -4.07 -9.42 16.05
CA MET A 1 -3.29 -8.98 14.87
C MET A 1 -4.03 -7.81 14.24
N GLY A 2 -3.42 -6.63 14.13
CA GLY A 2 -4.08 -5.41 13.64
C GLY A 2 -4.15 -5.32 12.11
N SER A 3 -4.99 -4.41 11.60
CA SER A 3 -5.21 -4.16 10.16
C SER A 3 -3.94 -3.73 9.42
N THR A 4 -3.05 -2.97 10.05
CA THR A 4 -1.74 -2.60 9.48
C THR A 4 -0.84 -3.81 9.22
N SER A 5 -0.83 -4.79 10.13
CA SER A 5 -0.03 -6.01 9.98
C SER A 5 -0.52 -6.88 8.82
N GLN A 6 -1.82 -6.88 8.54
CA GLN A 6 -2.41 -7.62 7.42
C GLN A 6 -2.02 -7.02 6.06
N LEU A 7 -2.01 -5.69 5.93
CA LEU A 7 -1.59 -5.01 4.70
C LEU A 7 -0.13 -5.33 4.35
N ILE A 8 0.77 -5.27 5.33
CA ILE A 8 2.18 -5.60 5.14
C ILE A 8 2.34 -7.09 4.78
N LYS A 9 1.60 -7.99 5.44
CA LYS A 9 1.62 -9.42 5.11
C LYS A 9 1.16 -9.67 3.67
N ALA A 10 0.07 -9.02 3.24
CA ALA A 10 -0.44 -9.13 1.88
C ALA A 10 0.61 -8.69 0.84
N ALA A 11 1.28 -7.54 1.08
CA ALA A 11 2.34 -7.08 0.19
C ALA A 11 3.51 -8.07 0.08
N LYS A 12 3.85 -8.77 1.16
CA LYS A 12 4.89 -9.83 1.16
C LYS A 12 4.48 -11.07 0.39
N THR A 13 3.21 -11.48 0.49
CA THR A 13 2.73 -12.76 -0.06
C THR A 13 2.28 -12.67 -1.51
N LEU A 14 1.84 -11.50 -1.97
CA LEU A 14 1.40 -11.33 -3.35
C LEU A 14 2.58 -11.53 -4.32
N PRO A 15 2.43 -12.32 -5.40
CA PRO A 15 3.52 -12.61 -6.33
C PRO A 15 3.86 -11.43 -7.25
N HIS A 16 3.03 -10.39 -7.26
CA HIS A 16 3.22 -9.24 -8.13
C HIS A 16 4.45 -8.41 -7.72
N ARG A 17 5.21 -7.97 -8.72
CA ARG A 17 6.35 -7.07 -8.54
C ARG A 17 5.90 -5.63 -8.31
N GLN A 18 4.76 -5.25 -8.87
CA GLN A 18 4.15 -3.92 -8.75
C GLN A 18 2.82 -4.02 -8.02
N LEU A 19 2.57 -3.11 -7.07
CA LEU A 19 1.34 -3.06 -6.29
C LEU A 19 0.87 -1.61 -6.16
N ILE A 20 -0.42 -1.38 -6.42
CA ILE A 20 -1.07 -0.10 -6.12
C ILE A 20 -1.62 -0.16 -4.69
N VAL A 21 -1.26 0.81 -3.86
CA VAL A 21 -1.59 0.81 -2.43
C VAL A 21 -2.39 2.07 -2.09
N ALA A 22 -3.64 1.87 -1.67
CA ALA A 22 -4.53 2.91 -1.18
C ALA A 22 -4.59 2.88 0.36
N THR A 23 -3.59 3.46 1.01
CA THR A 23 -3.48 3.50 2.48
C THR A 23 -2.87 4.82 2.94
N ASP A 24 -2.90 5.10 4.24
CA ASP A 24 -2.21 6.26 4.81
C ASP A 24 -0.71 6.23 4.54
N ARG A 25 -0.14 7.42 4.33
CA ARG A 25 1.27 7.62 3.99
C ARG A 25 2.25 6.96 4.97
N GLY A 26 1.94 6.98 6.28
CA GLY A 26 2.76 6.32 7.29
C GLY A 26 2.79 4.79 7.17
N ILE A 27 1.67 4.17 6.75
CA ILE A 27 1.59 2.73 6.48
C ILE A 27 2.30 2.42 5.16
N PHE A 28 2.11 3.24 4.14
CA PHE A 28 2.77 3.09 2.84
C PHE A 28 4.30 3.02 2.99
N TYR A 29 4.90 3.95 3.73
CA TYR A 29 6.35 3.92 3.98
C TYR A 29 6.81 2.71 4.79
N LYS A 30 5.98 2.18 5.70
CA LYS A 30 6.28 0.93 6.41
C LYS A 30 6.21 -0.28 5.47
N MET A 31 5.27 -0.29 4.53
CA MET A 31 5.16 -1.34 3.53
C MET A 31 6.39 -1.34 2.60
N GLN A 32 6.84 -0.18 2.12
CA GLN A 32 8.05 -0.07 1.29
C GLN A 32 9.29 -0.64 1.99
N GLN A 33 9.47 -0.35 3.28
CA GLN A 33 10.57 -0.92 4.06
C GLN A 33 10.47 -2.44 4.24
N ALA A 34 9.25 -2.99 4.23
CA ALA A 34 9.01 -4.41 4.47
C ALA A 34 9.15 -5.27 3.20
N VAL A 35 9.07 -4.67 2.01
CA VAL A 35 9.21 -5.31 0.69
C VAL A 35 10.02 -4.41 -0.27
N PRO A 36 11.30 -4.12 0.03
CA PRO A 36 12.12 -3.20 -0.76
C PRO A 36 12.35 -3.67 -2.21
N GLU A 37 12.12 -4.95 -2.50
CA GLU A 37 12.21 -5.54 -3.83
C GLU A 37 10.98 -5.30 -4.72
N LYS A 38 9.86 -4.84 -4.13
CA LYS A 38 8.60 -4.57 -4.84
C LYS A 38 8.44 -3.08 -5.11
N GLU A 39 7.85 -2.77 -6.26
CA GLU A 39 7.49 -1.41 -6.65
C GLU A 39 6.09 -1.11 -6.12
N LEU A 40 6.01 -0.30 -5.07
CA LEU A 40 4.75 0.16 -4.50
C LEU A 40 4.40 1.54 -5.06
N LEU A 41 3.21 1.64 -5.64
CA LEU A 41 2.65 2.88 -6.18
C LEU A 41 1.54 3.36 -5.25
N GLU A 42 1.62 4.62 -4.77
CA GLU A 42 0.53 5.21 -4.00
C GLU A 42 -0.65 5.41 -4.95
N ALA A 43 -1.83 4.90 -4.56
CA ALA A 43 -3.03 5.12 -5.36
C ALA A 43 -3.30 6.64 -5.45
N PRO A 44 -3.77 7.15 -6.60
CA PRO A 44 -4.23 8.53 -6.68
C PRO A 44 -5.26 8.76 -5.58
N ARG A 45 -5.05 9.77 -4.74
CA ARG A 45 -6.09 10.17 -3.79
C ARG A 45 -7.20 10.80 -4.62
N LEU A 46 -8.21 10.00 -4.95
CA LEU A 46 -9.51 10.54 -5.30
C LEU A 46 -9.93 11.37 -4.09
N ALA A 47 -9.91 12.70 -4.24
CA ALA A 47 -10.50 13.59 -3.26
C ALA A 47 -11.94 13.10 -3.06
N ARG A 48 -12.24 12.60 -1.86
CA ARG A 48 -13.61 12.31 -1.46
C ARG A 48 -14.29 13.68 -1.35
N GLY A 49 -14.78 14.21 -2.47
CA GLY A 49 -15.30 15.56 -2.58
C GLY A 49 -15.77 15.95 -3.98
N ASP A 50 -15.04 15.56 -5.04
CA ASP A 50 -15.25 16.17 -6.37
C ASP A 50 -15.39 15.13 -7.48
N LEU A 51 -16.30 14.17 -7.30
CA LEU A 51 -16.92 13.54 -8.47
C LEU A 51 -18.00 14.53 -8.97
N PRO A 52 -17.97 14.95 -10.25
CA PRO A 52 -19.02 15.81 -10.81
C PRO A 52 -20.40 15.15 -10.75
#